data_AF-A0A3D2PWE8-F1
#
_entry.id   AF-A0A3D2PWE8-F1
#
_cell.length_a   1.000
_cell.length_b   1.000
_cell.length_c   1.000
_cell.angle_alpha   90.00
_cell.angle_beta   90.00
_cell.angle_gamma   90.00
#
_symmetry.space_group_name_H-M   'P 1'
#
loop_
_entity.id
_entity.type
_entity.pdbx_description
1 polymer ?
#
loop_
_entity_poly.entity_id
_entity_poly.type
_entity_poly.pdbx_seq_one_letter_code
_entity_poly.pdbx_strand_id
1 'polypeptide(L)' 'PVLINDILCPLVGRVSMDLICVDISSTKASIGDNAVLWGDEQLRVEVIANNSDTISYELLTGLSNRVSFTSVP' A
#
# COMPACT_ATOMS: atom_id res chain seq x y z
N PRO A 1 -1.56 -5.77 2.65
CA PRO A 1 -0.71 -6.23 1.53
C PRO A 1 -0.30 -5.02 0.68
N VAL A 2 0.70 -5.15 -0.19
CA VAL A 2 1.13 -4.10 -1.14
C VAL A 2 1.23 -4.73 -2.53
N LEU A 3 0.73 -4.06 -3.56
CA LEU A 3 0.81 -4.56 -4.94
C LEU A 3 2.09 -4.02 -5.60
N ILE A 4 2.92 -4.94 -6.10
CA ILE A 4 4.16 -4.62 -6.84
C ILE A 4 4.21 -5.51 -8.07
N ASN A 5 4.32 -4.91 -9.26
CA ASN A 5 4.36 -5.61 -10.55
C ASN A 5 3.25 -6.67 -10.67
N ASP A 6 2.01 -6.26 -10.43
CA ASP A 6 0.79 -7.08 -10.47
C ASP A 6 0.75 -8.27 -9.48
N ILE A 7 1.65 -8.29 -8.49
CA ILE A 7 1.71 -9.32 -7.45
C ILE A 7 1.47 -8.71 -6.06
N LEU A 8 0.53 -9.29 -5.32
CA LEU A 8 0.27 -8.93 -3.93
C LEU A 8 1.37 -9.47 -3.02
N CYS A 9 2.17 -8.55 -2.49
CA CYS A 9 3.28 -8.81 -1.58
C CYS A 9 2.83 -8.60 -0.12
N PRO A 10 3.02 -9.59 0.77
CA PRO A 10 2.65 -9.45 2.18
C PRO A 10 3.65 -8.55 2.93
N LEU A 11 3.16 -7.88 3.96
CA LEU A 11 3.98 -7.08 4.87
C LEU A 11 4.88 -8.00 5.71
N VAL A 12 6.13 -7.59 5.94
CA VAL A 12 7.06 -8.29 6.83
C VAL A 12 7.56 -7.33 7.91
N GLY A 13 7.37 -7.71 9.18
CA GLY A 13 7.76 -6.88 10.31
C GLY A 13 6.76 -5.76 10.64
N ARG A 14 7.23 -4.67 11.26
CA ARG A 14 6.39 -3.52 11.62
C ARG A 14 6.52 -2.40 10.59
N VAL A 15 5.42 -1.68 10.36
CA VAL A 15 5.44 -0.41 9.65
C VAL A 15 6.22 0.61 10.48
N SER A 16 7.17 1.30 9.84
CA SER A 16 7.94 2.40 10.44
C SER A 16 7.31 3.75 10.07
N MET A 17 7.85 4.86 10.59
CA MET A 17 7.35 6.20 10.28
C MET A 17 7.38 6.50 8.77
N ASP A 18 8.43 6.06 8.08
CA ASP A 18 8.68 6.41 6.67
C ASP A 18 8.92 5.19 5.76
N LEU A 19 8.91 3.97 6.31
CA LEU A 19 9.24 2.75 5.58
C LEU A 19 8.27 1.60 5.86
N ILE A 20 8.00 0.82 4.83
CA ILE A 20 7.25 -0.43 4.86
C ILE A 20 8.11 -1.52 4.22
N CYS A 21 8.25 -2.65 4.91
CA CYS A 21 8.94 -3.83 4.37
C CYS A 21 7.92 -4.87 3.90
N VAL A 22 8.16 -5.45 2.73
CA VAL A 22 7.30 -6.48 2.13
C VAL A 22 8.14 -7.65 1.61
N ASP A 23 7.56 -8.84 1.61
CA ASP A 23 8.18 -10.01 0.98
C ASP A 23 7.93 -9.97 -0.53
N ILE A 24 9.01 -9.87 -1.31
CA ILE A 24 8.98 -9.87 -2.77
C ILE A 24 9.34 -11.24 -3.36
N SER A 25 9.43 -12.31 -2.57
CA SER A 25 9.80 -13.66 -3.03
C SER A 25 8.98 -14.17 -4.23
N SER A 26 7.74 -13.67 -4.39
CA SER A 26 6.82 -14.04 -5.46
C SER A 26 6.82 -13.10 -6.67
N THR A 27 7.68 -12.07 -6.70
CA THR A 27 7.78 -11.11 -7.81
C THR A 27 9.22 -10.66 -8.07
N LYS A 28 9.51 -10.19 -9.28
CA LYS A 28 10.76 -9.49 -9.55
C LYS A 28 10.51 -8.00 -9.40
N ALA A 29 11.09 -7.40 -8.36
CA ALA A 29 11.01 -5.96 -8.12
C ALA A 29 12.39 -5.32 -8.23
N SER A 30 12.44 -4.11 -8.79
CA SER A 30 13.62 -3.27 -8.91
C SER A 30 13.41 -1.93 -8.22
N ILE A 31 14.51 -1.23 -7.92
CA ILE A 31 14.45 0.13 -7.39
C ILE A 31 13.74 1.02 -8.41
N GLY A 32 12.71 1.75 -7.97
CA GLY A 32 11.90 2.64 -8.80
C GLY A 32 10.59 2.01 -9.29
N ASP A 33 10.38 0.71 -9.08
CA ASP A 33 9.08 0.08 -9.36
C ASP A 33 7.98 0.66 -8.45
N ASN A 34 6.77 0.75 -8.99
CA ASN A 34 5.63 1.28 -8.25
C ASN A 34 5.13 0.28 -7.20
N ALA A 35 4.97 0.77 -5.98
CA ALA A 35 4.32 0.05 -4.89
C ALA A 35 2.96 0.68 -4.62
N VAL A 36 1.88 -0.05 -4.92
CA VAL A 36 0.52 0.43 -4.68
C VAL A 36 0.05 -0.06 -3.31
N LEU A 37 -0.26 0.88 -2.41
CA LEU A 37 -0.75 0.59 -1.06
C LEU A 37 -2.25 0.30 -1.06
N TRP A 38 -3.02 0.99 -1.90
CA TRP A 38 -4.42 0.72 -2.23
C TRP A 38 -4.83 1.56 -3.46
N GLY A 39 -5.99 1.23 -4.05
CA GLY A 39 -6.60 1.99 -5.16
C GLY A 39 -6.58 1.27 -6.50
N ASP A 40 -5.90 0.13 -6.58
CA ASP A 40 -5.97 -0.80 -7.70
C ASP A 40 -7.19 -1.74 -7.59
N GLU A 41 -7.66 -2.29 -8.71
CA GLU A 41 -8.78 -3.24 -8.71
C GLU A 41 -8.49 -4.51 -7.88
N GLN A 42 -7.22 -4.93 -7.85
CA GLN A 42 -6.74 -6.07 -7.07
C GLN A 42 -6.50 -5.71 -5.60
N LEU A 43 -6.37 -4.42 -5.28
CA LEU A 43 -6.03 -3.93 -3.94
C LEU A 43 -6.88 -2.72 -3.54
N ARG A 44 -8.15 -2.99 -3.26
CA ARG A 44 -9.08 -1.96 -2.78
C ARG A 44 -8.80 -1.58 -1.32
N VAL A 45 -9.17 -0.36 -0.94
CA VAL A 45 -8.92 0.18 0.40
C VAL A 45 -9.62 -0.62 1.52
N GLU A 46 -10.78 -1.23 1.24
CA GLU A 46 -11.50 -2.06 2.21
C GLU A 46 -10.70 -3.31 2.60
N VAL A 47 -9.91 -3.85 1.67
CA VAL A 47 -9.01 -4.99 1.93
C VAL A 47 -7.93 -4.57 2.93
N ILE A 48 -7.33 -3.40 2.74
CA ILE A 48 -6.30 -2.88 3.65
C ILE A 48 -6.88 -2.60 5.03
N ALA A 49 -8.06 -1.97 5.09
CA ALA A 49 -8.73 -1.67 6.35
C ALA A 49 -8.98 -2.94 7.18
N ASN A 50 -9.52 -3.97 6.56
CA ASN A 50 -9.76 -5.26 7.21
C ASN A 50 -8.46 -5.96 7.66
N ASN A 51 -7.37 -5.83 6.90
CA ASN A 51 -6.06 -6.38 7.30
C ASN A 51 -5.34 -5.55 8.37
N SER A 52 -5.83 -4.34 8.66
CA SER A 52 -5.20 -3.39 9.60
C SER A 52 -6.10 -3.08 10.80
N ASP A 53 -7.14 -3.90 11.02
CA ASP A 53 -8.12 -3.77 12.12
C ASP A 53 -8.73 -2.35 12.22
N THR A 54 -9.04 -1.74 11.07
CA THR A 54 -9.62 -0.40 10.96
C THR A 54 -10.71 -0.36 9.88
N ILE A 55 -11.24 0.82 9.58
CA ILE A 55 -12.21 1.08 8.53
C ILE A 55 -11.60 1.95 7.42
N SER A 56 -12.17 1.86 6.21
CA SER A 56 -11.68 2.60 5.05
C SER A 56 -11.65 4.12 5.27
N TYR A 57 -12.58 4.65 6.08
CA TYR A 57 -12.64 6.08 6.39
C TYR A 57 -11.37 6.56 7.11
N GLU A 58 -10.84 5.80 8.08
CA GLU A 58 -9.62 6.17 8.80
C GLU A 58 -8.41 6.17 7.86
N LEU A 59 -8.32 5.23 6.92
CA LEU A 59 -7.24 5.21 5.93
C LEU A 59 -7.32 6.39 4.96
N LEU A 60 -8.52 6.71 4.47
CA LEU A 60 -8.73 7.78 3.49
C LEU A 60 -8.54 9.17 4.09
N THR A 61 -8.95 9.36 5.35
CA THR A 61 -8.87 10.66 6.04
C THR A 61 -7.64 10.82 6.91
N GLY A 62 -6.92 9.74 7.24
CA GLY A 62 -5.73 9.72 8.07
C GLY A 62 -4.43 10.07 7.35
N LEU A 63 -4.50 10.57 6.12
CA LEU A 63 -3.31 10.97 5.36
C LEU A 63 -2.69 12.24 5.94
N SER A 64 -1.39 12.19 6.21
CA SER A 64 -0.64 13.36 6.67
C SER A 64 -0.29 14.32 5.52
N ASN A 65 0.06 15.56 5.86
CA ASN A 65 0.51 16.59 4.89
C ASN A 65 1.77 16.20 4.09
N ARG A 66 2.45 15.09 4.42
CA ARG A 66 3.60 14.60 3.65
C ARG A 66 3.21 13.97 2.31
N VAL A 67 1.95 13.54 2.17
CA VAL A 67 1.46 12.90 0.94
C VAL A 67 1.08 13.98 -0.07
N SER A 68 1.65 13.89 -1.27
CA SER A 68 1.30 14.78 -2.38
C SER A 68 0.03 14.30 -3.07
N PHE A 69 -0.88 15.24 -3.34
CA PHE A 69 -2.11 14.97 -4.10
C PHE A 69 -1.92 15.38 -5.56
N THR A 70 -2.30 14.50 -6.48
CA THR A 70 -2.26 14.76 -7.92
C THR A 70 -3.63 14.41 -8.50
N SER A 71 -4.23 15.33 -9.23
CA SER A 71 -5.46 15.08 -9.99
C SER A 71 -5.08 14.52 -11.36
N VAL A 72 -5.57 13.33 -11.67
CA VAL A 72 -5.50 12.76 -13.02
C VAL A 72 -6.78 13.19 -13.77
N PRO A 73 -6.70 13.60 -15.05
CA PRO A 73 -7.88 13.95 -15.85
C PRO A 73 -8.93 12.84 -15.95
#